data_AF-A0A1H8U066-F1
#
_entry.id   AF-A0A1H8U066-F1
#
_cell.length_a   1.000
_cell.length_b   1.000
_cell.length_c   1.000
_cell.angle_alpha   90.00
_cell.angle_beta   90.00
_cell.angle_gamma   90.00
#
_symmetry.space_group_name_H-M   'P 1'
#
loop_
_entity.id
_entity.type
_entity.pdbx_description
1 polymer ?
#
loop_
_entity_poly.entity_id
_entity_poly.type
_entity_poly.pdbx_seq_one_letter_code
_entity_poly.pdbx_strand_id
1 'polypeptide(L)'
;MSTQTATPSTPAASSSPSATGERSSLLRLYLGRGVLAIAWAAAFAGAHEHVDAVAVTLLVVYPLIDAVSSLLDYRATPNGSERRVTAFNGVLSTLAAIAIGIAGAGGVASVLHVFGAWAVVSGAAQVVVGIRRRGPELGKQWPTLISGGLSFLVGITYNIQAAGDNPSLDVLSVYATGGGVWFVLQAVLLTWKNRQLRTRTA
;
A
#
# COMPACT_ATOMS: atom_id res chain seq x y z
N MET A 1 34.60 -62.29 -5.48
CA MET A 1 33.40 -61.61 -6.00
C MET A 1 32.64 -61.03 -4.82
N SER A 2 32.45 -59.74 -4.58
CA SER A 2 33.04 -58.48 -5.05
C SER A 2 32.71 -57.46 -3.95
N THR A 3 33.70 -56.78 -3.38
CA THR A 3 33.50 -55.67 -2.44
C THR A 3 32.94 -54.48 -3.22
N GLN A 4 31.70 -54.06 -2.92
CA GLN A 4 31.07 -52.90 -3.55
C GLN A 4 31.31 -51.66 -2.68
N THR A 5 32.24 -50.82 -3.14
CA THR A 5 32.55 -49.51 -2.56
C THR A 5 31.39 -48.55 -2.84
N ALA A 6 30.65 -48.16 -1.81
CA ALA A 6 29.61 -47.13 -1.93
C ALA A 6 30.27 -45.74 -2.02
N THR A 7 30.05 -45.05 -3.13
CA THR A 7 30.45 -43.65 -3.34
C THR A 7 29.49 -42.73 -2.58
N PRO A 8 29.94 -41.74 -1.80
CA PRO A 8 29.03 -40.79 -1.17
C PRO A 8 28.53 -39.79 -2.22
N SER A 9 27.22 -39.80 -2.48
CA SER A 9 26.55 -38.80 -3.30
C SER A 9 26.56 -37.44 -2.58
N THR A 10 27.25 -36.45 -3.13
CA THR A 10 27.19 -35.04 -2.71
C THR A 10 25.74 -34.54 -2.80
N PRO A 11 25.14 -34.02 -1.71
CA PRO A 11 23.84 -33.36 -1.82
C PRO A 11 24.05 -32.06 -2.61
N ALA A 12 23.35 -31.91 -3.73
CA ALA A 12 23.27 -30.64 -4.43
C ALA A 12 22.69 -29.59 -3.46
N ALA A 13 23.53 -28.65 -3.03
CA ALA A 13 23.10 -27.54 -2.20
C ALA A 13 22.11 -26.70 -3.01
N SER A 14 20.82 -26.86 -2.76
CA SER A 14 19.79 -25.93 -3.18
C SER A 14 20.14 -24.56 -2.57
N SER A 15 20.62 -23.64 -3.40
CA SER A 15 20.95 -22.28 -3.00
C SER A 15 19.67 -21.55 -2.59
N SER A 16 19.34 -21.59 -1.30
CA SER A 16 18.33 -20.72 -0.73
C SER A 16 18.75 -19.27 -0.99
N PRO A 17 17.85 -18.42 -1.52
CA PRO A 17 18.18 -17.01 -1.74
C PRO A 17 18.71 -16.40 -0.45
N SER A 18 19.82 -15.67 -0.53
CA SER A 18 20.40 -15.03 0.64
C SER A 18 19.37 -14.07 1.26
N ALA A 19 19.14 -14.17 2.57
CA ALA A 19 18.18 -13.35 3.32
C ALA A 19 18.42 -11.82 3.16
N THR A 20 19.59 -11.42 2.69
CA THR A 20 19.94 -10.03 2.36
C THR A 20 19.38 -9.59 1.01
N GLY A 21 19.32 -10.48 0.01
CA GLY A 21 18.73 -10.22 -1.30
C GLY A 21 17.20 -10.08 -1.25
N GLU A 22 16.53 -10.94 -0.48
CA GLU A 22 15.07 -10.86 -0.29
C GLU A 22 14.65 -9.58 0.44
N ARG A 23 15.36 -9.20 1.51
CA ARG A 23 15.13 -7.93 2.22
C ARG A 23 15.32 -6.70 1.32
N SER A 24 16.30 -6.72 0.42
CA SER A 24 16.53 -5.65 -0.55
C SER A 24 15.41 -5.55 -1.59
N SER A 25 14.88 -6.68 -2.04
CA SER A 25 13.77 -6.74 -2.99
C SER A 25 12.47 -6.19 -2.40
N LEU A 26 12.15 -6.56 -1.15
CA LEU A 26 10.98 -6.05 -0.44
C LEU A 26 11.08 -4.53 -0.18
N LEU A 27 12.26 -4.04 0.21
CA LEU A 27 12.50 -2.60 0.37
C LEU A 27 12.29 -1.82 -0.94
N ARG A 28 12.77 -2.34 -2.07
CA ARG A 28 12.53 -1.72 -3.39
C ARG A 28 11.05 -1.72 -3.75
N LEU A 29 10.32 -2.77 -3.39
CA LEU A 29 8.88 -2.88 -3.62
C LEU A 29 8.10 -1.84 -2.78
N TYR A 30 8.38 -1.73 -1.48
CA TYR A 30 7.77 -0.73 -0.61
C TYR A 30 8.13 0.71 -0.99
N LEU A 31 9.38 0.97 -1.38
CA LEU A 31 9.80 2.27 -1.90
C LEU A 31 9.10 2.61 -3.22
N GLY A 32 8.97 1.63 -4.13
CA GLY A 32 8.23 1.80 -5.38
C GLY A 32 6.76 2.17 -5.15
N ARG A 33 6.11 1.53 -4.16
CA ARG A 33 4.73 1.87 -3.75
C ARG A 33 4.62 3.30 -3.24
N GLY A 34 5.57 3.74 -2.42
CA GLY A 34 5.62 5.11 -1.92
C GLY A 34 5.75 6.14 -3.06
N VAL A 35 6.68 5.93 -4.00
CA VAL A 35 6.86 6.81 -5.16
C VAL A 35 5.62 6.84 -6.04
N LEU A 36 5.00 5.69 -6.28
CA LEU A 36 3.79 5.61 -7.09
C LEU A 36 2.60 6.29 -6.43
N ALA A 37 2.46 6.19 -5.10
CA ALA A 37 1.46 6.92 -4.34
C ALA A 37 1.68 8.44 -4.39
N ILE A 38 2.93 8.90 -4.31
CA ILE A 38 3.27 10.34 -4.45
C ILE A 38 2.97 10.83 -5.87
N ALA A 39 3.37 10.07 -6.89
CA ALA A 39 3.11 10.41 -8.29
C ALA A 39 1.60 10.47 -8.58
N TRP A 40 0.85 9.52 -8.03
CA TRP A 40 -0.61 9.52 -8.09
C TRP A 40 -1.21 10.75 -7.39
N ALA A 41 -0.76 11.07 -6.18
CA ALA A 41 -1.25 12.22 -5.42
C ALA A 41 -0.99 13.54 -6.18
N ALA A 42 0.19 13.70 -6.77
CA ALA A 42 0.52 14.87 -7.58
C ALA A 42 -0.34 14.96 -8.84
N ALA A 43 -0.57 13.84 -9.53
CA ALA A 43 -1.44 13.79 -10.71
C ALA A 43 -2.89 14.13 -10.34
N PHE A 44 -3.41 13.56 -9.25
CA PHE A 44 -4.77 13.81 -8.79
C PHE A 44 -4.99 15.25 -8.33
N ALA A 45 -4.00 15.86 -7.66
CA ALA A 45 -4.04 17.27 -7.29
C ALA A 45 -4.20 18.20 -8.52
N GLY A 46 -3.74 17.79 -9.71
CA GLY A 46 -3.96 18.55 -10.95
C GLY A 46 -5.27 18.25 -11.69
N ALA A 47 -6.02 17.21 -11.28
CA ALA A 47 -7.19 16.70 -12.02
C ALA A 47 -8.48 16.66 -11.18
N HIS A 48 -8.45 17.10 -9.92
CA HIS A 48 -9.55 16.94 -8.97
C HIS A 48 -10.73 17.92 -9.14
N GLU A 49 -10.59 18.97 -9.96
CA GLU A 49 -11.60 20.05 -10.04
C GLU A 49 -12.98 19.55 -10.49
N HIS A 50 -13.02 18.51 -11.33
CA HIS A 50 -14.24 17.94 -11.87
C HIS A 50 -14.17 16.42 -11.88
N VAL A 51 -15.32 15.74 -11.75
CA VAL A 51 -15.41 14.28 -11.99
C VAL A 51 -15.52 14.05 -13.49
N ASP A 52 -14.38 14.19 -14.16
CA ASP A 52 -14.23 13.88 -15.56
C ASP A 52 -13.55 12.51 -15.76
N ALA A 53 -13.34 12.13 -17.02
CA ALA A 53 -12.70 10.86 -17.35
C ALA A 53 -11.29 10.74 -16.75
N VAL A 54 -10.55 11.84 -16.61
CA VAL A 54 -9.19 11.85 -16.06
C VAL A 54 -9.23 11.61 -14.56
N ALA A 55 -10.08 12.35 -13.83
CA ALA A 55 -10.26 12.20 -12.40
C ALA A 55 -10.73 10.78 -12.05
N VAL A 56 -11.74 10.26 -12.74
CA VAL A 56 -12.25 8.89 -12.54
C VAL A 56 -11.16 7.87 -12.83
N THR A 57 -10.39 8.04 -13.91
CA THR A 57 -9.28 7.13 -14.22
C THR A 57 -8.25 7.11 -13.10
N LEU A 58 -7.84 8.27 -12.59
CA LEU A 58 -6.91 8.36 -11.47
C LEU A 58 -7.50 7.68 -10.22
N LEU A 59 -8.76 7.94 -9.88
CA LEU A 59 -9.42 7.32 -8.74
C LEU A 59 -9.50 5.79 -8.84
N VAL A 60 -9.66 5.23 -10.04
CA VAL A 60 -9.62 3.78 -10.30
C VAL A 60 -8.20 3.23 -10.22
N VAL A 61 -7.21 3.98 -10.72
CA VAL A 61 -5.80 3.57 -10.73
C VAL A 61 -5.28 3.35 -9.30
N TYR A 62 -5.70 4.14 -8.33
CA TYR A 62 -5.19 4.03 -6.96
C TYR A 62 -5.50 2.69 -6.26
N PRO A 63 -6.77 2.22 -6.19
CA PRO A 63 -7.07 0.87 -5.71
C PRO A 63 -6.42 -0.23 -6.56
N LEU A 64 -6.22 -0.03 -7.87
CA LEU A 64 -5.51 -1.00 -8.71
C LEU A 64 -4.03 -1.13 -8.31
N ILE A 65 -3.36 -0.01 -8.02
CA ILE A 65 -1.99 -0.02 -7.49
C ILE A 65 -1.93 -0.86 -6.21
N ASP A 66 -2.91 -0.67 -5.33
CA ASP A 66 -2.97 -1.40 -4.07
C ASP A 66 -3.30 -2.90 -4.27
N ALA A 67 -4.17 -3.23 -5.23
CA ALA A 67 -4.50 -4.60 -5.61
C ALA A 67 -3.29 -5.35 -6.17
N VAL A 68 -2.55 -4.74 -7.11
CA VAL A 68 -1.32 -5.29 -7.69
C VAL A 68 -0.27 -5.47 -6.59
N SER A 69 -0.10 -4.47 -5.73
CA SER A 69 0.85 -4.56 -4.63
C SER A 69 0.51 -5.68 -3.66
N SER A 70 -0.77 -5.82 -3.32
CA SER A 70 -1.27 -6.91 -2.49
C SER A 70 -1.04 -8.28 -3.15
N LEU A 71 -1.21 -8.39 -4.47
CA LEU A 71 -0.92 -9.63 -5.20
C LEU A 71 0.58 -10.00 -5.16
N LEU A 72 1.46 -9.02 -5.31
CA LEU A 72 2.91 -9.23 -5.23
C LEU A 72 3.31 -9.66 -3.80
N ASP A 73 2.81 -8.96 -2.79
CA ASP A 73 3.03 -9.31 -1.39
C ASP A 73 2.48 -10.71 -1.07
N TYR A 74 1.31 -11.06 -1.60
CA TYR A 74 0.70 -12.39 -1.42
C TYR A 74 1.57 -13.52 -1.97
N ARG A 75 2.26 -13.29 -3.10
CA ARG A 75 3.18 -14.25 -3.72
C ARG A 75 4.49 -14.40 -2.94
N ALA A 76 4.96 -13.33 -2.31
CA ALA A 76 6.17 -13.31 -1.51
C ALA A 76 5.97 -13.81 -0.06
N THR A 77 4.72 -13.87 0.42
CA THR A 77 4.42 -14.22 1.81
C THR A 77 4.13 -15.72 1.99
N PRO A 78 4.78 -16.41 2.93
CA PRO A 78 4.47 -17.81 3.26
C PRO A 78 3.02 -18.02 3.71
N ASN A 79 2.55 -19.28 3.68
CA ASN A 79 1.21 -19.64 4.14
C ASN A 79 0.98 -19.24 5.60
N GLY A 80 -0.06 -18.44 5.86
CA GLY A 80 -0.38 -17.96 7.20
C GLY A 80 -1.47 -16.89 7.21
N SER A 81 -1.73 -16.32 8.39
CA SER A 81 -2.73 -15.27 8.57
C SER A 81 -2.42 -13.98 7.81
N GLU A 82 -1.13 -13.68 7.57
CA GLU A 82 -0.69 -12.50 6.81
C GLU A 82 -1.12 -12.60 5.35
N ARG A 83 -0.84 -13.74 4.73
CA ARG A 83 -1.22 -14.05 3.36
C ARG A 83 -2.74 -13.92 3.15
N ARG A 84 -3.56 -14.28 4.14
CA ARG A 84 -5.03 -14.10 4.08
C ARG A 84 -5.45 -12.62 4.10
N VAL A 85 -4.81 -11.80 4.93
CA VAL A 85 -5.09 -10.37 5.01
C VAL A 85 -4.68 -9.67 3.71
N THR A 86 -3.50 -10.00 3.19
CA THR A 86 -3.02 -9.45 1.93
C THR A 86 -3.95 -9.85 0.77
N ALA A 87 -4.42 -11.10 0.74
CA ALA A 87 -5.42 -11.54 -0.24
C ALA A 87 -6.74 -10.75 -0.13
N PHE A 88 -7.25 -10.58 1.09
CA PHE A 88 -8.47 -9.79 1.33
C PHE A 88 -8.31 -8.36 0.82
N ASN A 89 -7.18 -7.71 1.14
CA ASN A 89 -6.90 -6.34 0.68
C ASN A 89 -6.83 -6.27 -0.85
N GLY A 90 -6.18 -7.24 -1.51
CA GLY A 90 -6.13 -7.31 -2.96
C GLY A 90 -7.49 -7.46 -3.63
N VAL A 91 -8.35 -8.34 -3.10
CA VAL A 91 -9.73 -8.52 -3.58
C VAL A 91 -10.55 -7.26 -3.36
N LEU A 92 -10.50 -6.69 -2.16
CA LEU A 92 -11.23 -5.49 -1.79
C LEU A 92 -10.85 -4.31 -2.68
N SER A 93 -9.55 -4.09 -2.92
CA SER A 93 -9.07 -3.00 -3.78
C SER A 93 -9.41 -3.22 -5.25
N THR A 94 -9.50 -4.47 -5.72
CA THR A 94 -10.00 -4.79 -7.07
C THR A 94 -11.48 -4.45 -7.21
N LEU A 95 -12.30 -4.83 -6.22
CA LEU A 95 -13.74 -4.50 -6.22
C LEU A 95 -13.96 -2.99 -6.13
N ALA A 96 -13.17 -2.29 -5.32
CA ALA A 96 -13.22 -0.84 -5.22
C ALA A 96 -12.90 -0.14 -6.54
N ALA A 97 -11.87 -0.60 -7.28
CA ALA A 97 -11.55 -0.07 -8.61
C ALA A 97 -12.74 -0.17 -9.58
N ILE A 98 -13.41 -1.32 -9.63
CA ILE A 98 -14.60 -1.53 -10.46
C ILE A 98 -15.74 -0.62 -10.01
N ALA A 99 -16.02 -0.58 -8.70
CA ALA A 99 -17.10 0.20 -8.13
C ALA A 99 -16.90 1.72 -8.36
N ILE A 100 -15.67 2.23 -8.28
CA ILE A 100 -15.35 3.63 -8.57
C ILE A 100 -15.58 3.94 -10.05
N GLY A 101 -15.20 3.04 -10.95
CA GLY A 101 -15.45 3.22 -12.39
C GLY A 101 -16.95 3.34 -12.71
N ILE A 102 -17.78 2.56 -12.02
CA ILE A 102 -19.26 2.66 -12.13
C ILE A 102 -19.76 3.95 -11.47
N ALA A 103 -19.27 4.26 -10.27
CA ALA A 103 -19.69 5.43 -9.50
C ALA A 103 -19.32 6.76 -10.16
N GLY A 104 -18.30 6.79 -11.03
CA GLY A 104 -17.94 7.96 -11.82
C GLY A 104 -19.10 8.51 -12.66
N ALA A 105 -20.02 7.65 -13.11
CA ALA A 105 -21.23 8.08 -13.81
C ALA A 105 -22.27 8.78 -12.91
N GLY A 106 -22.15 8.61 -11.59
CA GLY A 106 -23.05 9.19 -10.58
C GLY A 106 -22.52 10.46 -9.91
N GLY A 107 -21.45 11.06 -10.43
CA GLY A 107 -20.88 12.32 -9.94
C GLY A 107 -20.07 12.21 -8.63
N VAL A 108 -19.69 13.37 -8.08
CA VAL A 108 -18.73 13.50 -6.96
C VAL A 108 -19.16 12.72 -5.72
N ALA A 109 -20.42 12.84 -5.31
CA ALA A 109 -20.95 12.17 -4.12
C ALA A 109 -20.80 10.64 -4.21
N SER A 110 -21.16 10.07 -5.37
CA SER A 110 -21.11 8.63 -5.61
C SER A 110 -19.68 8.10 -5.52
N VAL A 111 -18.75 8.80 -6.17
CA VAL A 111 -17.32 8.49 -6.14
C VAL A 111 -16.76 8.58 -4.72
N LEU A 112 -17.06 9.65 -3.99
CA LEU A 112 -16.59 9.85 -2.61
C LEU A 112 -17.12 8.79 -1.66
N HIS A 113 -18.39 8.39 -1.77
CA HIS A 113 -18.94 7.30 -0.95
C HIS A 113 -18.22 5.98 -1.19
N VAL A 114 -18.01 5.59 -2.45
CA VAL A 114 -17.33 4.33 -2.77
C VAL A 114 -15.87 4.37 -2.31
N PHE A 115 -15.16 5.45 -2.61
CA PHE A 115 -13.76 5.61 -2.21
C PHE A 115 -13.61 5.64 -0.69
N GLY A 116 -14.49 6.39 0.00
CA GLY A 116 -14.53 6.46 1.45
C GLY A 116 -14.85 5.11 2.09
N ALA A 117 -15.88 4.41 1.62
CA ALA A 117 -16.25 3.09 2.13
C ALA A 117 -15.09 2.08 1.97
N TRP A 118 -14.43 2.08 0.82
CA TRP A 118 -13.22 1.28 0.61
C TRP A 118 -12.11 1.62 1.62
N ALA A 119 -11.82 2.90 1.84
CA ALA A 119 -10.81 3.36 2.80
C ALA A 119 -11.14 2.99 4.26
N VAL A 120 -12.43 3.02 4.62
CA VAL A 120 -12.93 2.55 5.92
C VAL A 120 -12.70 1.05 6.08
N VAL A 121 -13.12 0.23 5.10
CA VAL A 121 -13.01 -1.23 5.21
C VAL A 121 -11.56 -1.68 5.20
N SER A 122 -10.71 -1.10 4.32
CA SER A 122 -9.28 -1.43 4.27
C SER A 122 -8.55 -0.97 5.54
N GLY A 123 -8.84 0.24 6.02
CA GLY A 123 -8.27 0.81 7.23
C GLY A 123 -8.64 0.00 8.47
N ALA A 124 -9.92 -0.37 8.60
CA ALA A 124 -10.40 -1.23 9.69
C ALA A 124 -9.71 -2.60 9.67
N ALA A 125 -9.57 -3.23 8.49
CA ALA A 125 -8.86 -4.49 8.36
C ALA A 125 -7.39 -4.37 8.80
N GLN A 126 -6.70 -3.29 8.41
CA GLN A 126 -5.33 -3.02 8.84
C GLN A 126 -5.21 -2.77 10.35
N VAL A 127 -6.14 -2.03 10.94
CA VAL A 127 -6.19 -1.79 12.40
C VAL A 127 -6.43 -3.10 13.14
N VAL A 128 -7.39 -3.93 12.71
CA VAL A 128 -7.69 -5.22 13.34
C VAL A 128 -6.47 -6.14 13.30
N VAL A 129 -5.76 -6.19 12.17
CA VAL A 129 -4.53 -6.98 12.04
C VAL A 129 -3.44 -6.43 12.94
N GLY A 130 -3.23 -5.11 12.90
CA GLY A 130 -2.27 -4.42 13.75
C GLY A 130 -2.52 -4.67 15.23
N ILE A 131 -3.78 -4.68 15.68
CA ILE A 131 -4.20 -4.98 17.06
C ILE A 131 -3.99 -6.46 17.39
N ARG A 132 -4.49 -7.38 16.55
CA ARG A 132 -4.39 -8.83 16.80
C ARG A 132 -2.95 -9.36 16.81
N ARG A 133 -2.02 -8.61 16.21
CA ARG A 133 -0.59 -8.91 16.20
C ARG A 133 0.23 -8.11 17.22
N ARG A 134 -0.42 -7.38 18.15
CA ARG A 134 0.24 -6.74 19.31
C ARG A 134 0.70 -7.79 20.32
N GLY A 135 1.80 -8.47 20.02
CA GLY A 135 2.52 -9.31 21.00
C GLY A 135 3.29 -8.47 22.03
N PRO A 136 3.82 -9.11 23.11
CA PRO A 136 4.48 -8.43 24.24
C PRO A 136 5.76 -7.66 23.89
N GLU A 137 6.37 -7.95 22.74
CA GLU A 137 7.53 -7.22 22.22
C GLU A 137 7.06 -6.06 21.33
N LEU A 138 6.94 -4.87 21.91
CA LEU A 138 6.65 -3.63 21.18
C LEU A 138 7.61 -3.45 19.99
N GLY A 139 7.14 -3.47 18.73
CA GLY A 139 8.00 -2.92 17.65
C GLY A 139 7.59 -3.02 16.18
N LYS A 140 6.90 -4.07 15.70
CA LYS A 140 6.94 -4.36 14.24
C LYS A 140 5.79 -3.83 13.36
N GLN A 141 4.64 -3.43 13.91
CA GLN A 141 3.46 -3.07 13.08
C GLN A 141 2.73 -1.78 13.47
N TRP A 142 3.34 -0.91 14.30
CA TRP A 142 2.84 0.45 14.56
C TRP A 142 2.57 1.26 13.28
N PRO A 143 3.42 1.18 12.22
CA PRO A 143 3.14 1.85 10.95
C PRO A 143 1.82 1.40 10.31
N THR A 144 1.52 0.10 10.32
CA THR A 144 0.27 -0.46 9.79
C THR A 144 -0.95 0.00 10.57
N LEU A 145 -0.80 0.14 11.89
CA LEU A 145 -1.89 0.55 12.77
C LEU A 145 -2.23 2.04 12.62
N ILE A 146 -1.19 2.88 12.53
CA ILE A 146 -1.35 4.33 12.30
C ILE A 146 -1.88 4.58 10.89
N SER A 147 -1.31 3.91 9.87
CA SER A 147 -1.77 4.02 8.48
C SER A 147 -3.22 3.53 8.33
N GLY A 148 -3.55 2.38 8.92
CA GLY A 148 -4.90 1.84 8.90
C GLY A 148 -5.90 2.73 9.63
N GLY A 149 -5.52 3.28 10.78
CA GLY A 149 -6.33 4.23 11.54
C GLY A 149 -6.57 5.53 10.78
N LEU A 150 -5.55 6.08 10.14
CA LEU A 150 -5.67 7.26 9.28
C LEU A 150 -6.59 6.97 8.08
N SER A 151 -6.39 5.86 7.38
CA SER A 151 -7.27 5.46 6.27
C SER A 151 -8.74 5.33 6.71
N PHE A 152 -8.96 4.75 7.89
CA PHE A 152 -10.30 4.60 8.46
C PHE A 152 -10.95 5.97 8.75
N LEU A 153 -10.25 6.86 9.45
CA LEU A 153 -10.77 8.18 9.79
C LEU A 153 -11.02 9.04 8.55
N VAL A 154 -10.08 9.04 7.61
CA VAL A 154 -10.19 9.77 6.35
C VAL A 154 -11.36 9.24 5.52
N GLY A 155 -11.54 7.92 5.47
CA GLY A 155 -12.70 7.29 4.82
C GLY A 155 -14.02 7.73 5.42
N ILE A 156 -14.12 7.89 6.74
CA ILE A 156 -15.31 8.44 7.41
C ILE A 156 -15.53 9.89 6.98
N THR A 157 -14.50 10.74 7.00
CA THR A 157 -14.60 12.14 6.56
C THR A 157 -15.10 12.24 5.12
N TYR A 158 -14.63 11.38 4.22
CA TYR A 158 -15.10 11.34 2.83
C TYR A 158 -16.58 10.99 2.71
N ASN A 159 -17.07 10.02 3.49
CA ASN A 159 -18.50 9.67 3.49
C ASN A 159 -19.36 10.80 4.07
N ILE A 160 -18.89 11.50 5.11
CA ILE A 160 -19.60 12.67 5.66
C ILE A 160 -19.70 13.78 4.61
N GLN A 161 -18.60 14.08 3.91
CA GLN A 161 -18.58 15.07 2.82
C GLN A 161 -19.48 14.67 1.65
N ALA A 162 -19.48 13.39 1.29
CA ALA A 162 -20.34 12.85 0.23
C ALA A 162 -21.84 12.97 0.55
N ALA A 163 -22.21 12.95 1.84
CA ALA A 163 -23.57 13.11 2.31
C ALA A 163 -23.99 14.58 2.53
N GLY A 164 -23.06 15.53 2.42
CA GLY A 164 -23.33 16.96 2.56
C GLY A 164 -23.89 17.60 1.29
N ASP A 165 -24.30 18.87 1.38
CA ASP A 165 -24.99 19.58 0.30
C ASP A 165 -24.09 19.92 -0.91
N ASN A 166 -22.77 20.02 -0.70
CA ASN A 166 -21.78 20.38 -1.73
C ASN A 166 -20.56 19.44 -1.70
N PRO A 167 -20.71 18.19 -2.14
CA PRO A 167 -19.61 17.23 -2.17
C PRO A 167 -18.54 17.66 -3.17
N SER A 168 -17.28 17.73 -2.72
CA SER A 168 -16.12 18.14 -3.53
C SER A 168 -14.95 17.17 -3.39
N LEU A 169 -14.24 16.93 -4.50
CA LEU A 169 -13.00 16.15 -4.54
C LEU A 169 -11.80 16.87 -3.91
N ASP A 170 -11.93 18.17 -3.56
CA ASP A 170 -10.89 18.94 -2.87
C ASP A 170 -10.42 18.25 -1.59
N VAL A 171 -11.34 17.57 -0.90
CA VAL A 171 -11.04 16.84 0.32
C VAL A 171 -10.09 15.65 0.07
N LEU A 172 -10.15 14.99 -1.09
CA LEU A 172 -9.14 14.01 -1.49
C LEU A 172 -7.81 14.70 -1.82
N SER A 173 -7.85 15.82 -2.54
CA SER A 173 -6.67 16.56 -3.00
C SER A 173 -5.86 17.11 -1.83
N VAL A 174 -6.50 17.74 -0.84
CA VAL A 174 -5.86 18.28 0.36
C VAL A 174 -5.16 17.18 1.16
N TYR A 175 -5.81 16.02 1.32
CA TYR A 175 -5.20 14.87 2.01
C TYR A 175 -4.05 14.25 1.22
N ALA A 176 -4.21 14.06 -0.09
CA ALA A 176 -3.19 13.49 -0.97
C ALA A 176 -1.96 14.40 -1.06
N THR A 177 -2.15 15.71 -1.18
CA THR A 177 -1.10 16.72 -1.25
C THR A 177 -0.33 16.81 0.07
N GLY A 178 -1.04 16.87 1.20
CA GLY A 178 -0.41 16.88 2.53
C GLY A 178 0.42 15.62 2.80
N GLY A 179 -0.09 14.44 2.42
CA GLY A 179 0.64 13.17 2.50
C GLY A 179 1.86 13.14 1.57
N GLY A 180 1.71 13.59 0.33
CA GLY A 180 2.78 13.65 -0.67
C GLY A 180 3.95 14.54 -0.23
N VAL A 181 3.67 15.73 0.30
CA VAL A 181 4.69 16.66 0.82
C VAL A 181 5.48 16.04 1.97
N TRP A 182 4.81 15.38 2.92
CA TRP A 182 5.48 14.69 4.02
C TRP A 182 6.41 13.56 3.54
N PHE A 183 5.97 12.77 2.55
CA PHE A 183 6.79 11.71 1.98
C PHE A 183 8.01 12.22 1.20
N VAL A 184 7.88 13.31 0.45
CA VAL A 184 9.01 13.97 -0.23
C VAL A 184 10.04 14.44 0.80
N LEU A 185 9.60 15.05 1.90
CA LEU A 185 10.49 15.47 2.99
C LEU A 185 11.24 14.27 3.60
N GLN A 186 10.57 13.15 3.85
CA GLN A 186 11.19 11.93 4.37
C GLN A 186 12.22 11.34 3.39
N ALA A 187 11.94 11.33 2.09
CA ALA A 187 12.86 10.83 1.07
C ALA A 187 14.13 11.70 0.96
N VAL A 188 13.98 13.03 1.04
CA VAL A 188 15.11 13.97 1.05
C VAL A 188 15.97 13.78 2.30
N LEU A 189 15.35 13.67 3.48
CA LEU A 189 16.02 13.44 4.76
C LEU A 189 16.81 12.11 4.77
N LEU A 190 16.21 11.04 4.25
CA LEU A 190 16.87 9.73 4.16
C LEU A 190 18.06 9.76 3.19
N THR A 191 17.91 10.45 2.06
CA THR A 191 18.99 10.64 1.08
C THR A 191 20.14 11.45 1.67
N TRP A 192 19.84 12.50 2.43
CA TRP A 192 20.84 13.29 3.16
C TRP A 192 21.59 12.47 4.21
N LYS A 193 20.89 11.69 5.03
CA LYS A 193 21.52 10.80 6.03
C LYS A 193 22.42 9.75 5.37
N ASN A 194 21.99 9.14 4.27
CA ASN A 194 22.81 8.17 3.53
C ASN A 194 24.06 8.80 2.90
N ARG A 195 23.97 10.05 2.41
CA ARG A 195 25.14 10.79 1.92
C ARG A 195 26.13 11.11 3.04
N GLN A 196 25.65 11.55 4.21
CA GLN A 196 26.49 11.85 5.37
C GLN A 196 27.19 10.60 5.95
N LEU A 197 26.54 9.44 5.89
CA LEU A 197 27.15 8.18 6.31
C LEU A 197 28.27 7.74 5.35
N ARG A 198 28.10 7.96 4.03
CA ARG A 198 29.12 7.66 3.02
C ARG A 198 30.34 8.58 3.08
N THR A 199 30.18 9.85 3.48
CA THR A 199 31.32 10.77 3.66
C THR A 199 32.05 10.60 4.99
N ARG A 200 31.50 9.85 5.96
CA ARG A 200 32.18 9.53 7.23
C ARG A 200 32.95 8.22 7.22
N THR A 201 32.69 7.36 6.23
CA THR A 201 33.36 6.06 6.07
C THR A 201 34.36 6.03 4.91
N ALA A 202 34.56 7.16 4.23
CA ALA A 202 35.62 7.42 3.26
C ALA A 202 36.69 8.31 3.90
#